data_AF-A0A7W5K658-F1
#
_entry.id   AF-A0A7W5K658-F1
#
_cell.length_a   1.000
_cell.length_b   1.000
_cell.length_c   1.000
_cell.angle_alpha   90.00
_cell.angle_beta   90.00
_cell.angle_gamma   90.00
#
_symmetry.space_group_name_H-M   'P 1'
#
loop_
_entity.id
_entity.type
_entity.pdbx_description
1 polymer ?
#
loop_
_entity_poly.entity_id
_entity_poly.type
_entity_poly.pdbx_seq_one_letter_code
_entity_poly.pdbx_strand_id
1 'polypeptide(L)'
;MTTSPTRGTPGLLPEELLALAGNHEHAELERYRGLAFRFLAFSSAASRLMAALGIECEMRLSGLARAARRLGLDAPGDASVGPLAVPAASPPGLISSLAMARGALSQAIIDAAVSHRLYARLGELGGASSLGREFTAIARQKQAELAILREHCLESGTGERLRHRA
;
A
#
# COMPACT_ATOMS: atom_id res chain seq x y z
N MET A 1 -15.97 -46.27 -13.63
CA MET A 1 -14.86 -45.30 -13.70
C MET A 1 -15.46 -43.91 -13.75
N THR A 2 -15.59 -43.26 -12.60
CA THR A 2 -16.16 -41.91 -12.45
C THR A 2 -15.01 -40.92 -12.40
N THR A 3 -14.82 -40.15 -13.48
CA THR A 3 -13.87 -39.04 -13.50
C THR A 3 -14.48 -37.86 -12.75
N SER A 4 -14.01 -37.62 -11.53
CA SER A 4 -14.31 -36.40 -10.78
C SER A 4 -13.78 -35.19 -11.53
N PRO A 5 -14.57 -34.11 -11.72
CA PRO A 5 -14.05 -32.88 -12.28
C PRO A 5 -13.12 -32.23 -11.24
N THR A 6 -11.86 -32.04 -11.63
CA THR A 6 -10.91 -31.18 -10.92
C THR A 6 -11.58 -29.83 -10.71
N ARG A 7 -11.88 -29.48 -9.45
CA ARG A 7 -12.35 -28.14 -9.09
C ARG A 7 -11.24 -27.17 -9.46
N GLY A 8 -11.31 -26.61 -10.66
CA GLY A 8 -10.58 -25.39 -10.99
C GLY A 8 -11.03 -24.36 -9.98
N THR A 9 -10.10 -23.86 -9.17
CA THR A 9 -10.35 -22.71 -8.30
C THR A 9 -10.95 -21.63 -9.20
N PRO A 10 -12.17 -21.12 -8.93
CA PRO A 10 -12.71 -20.03 -9.74
C PRO A 10 -11.73 -18.86 -9.64
N GLY A 11 -11.05 -18.58 -10.74
CA GLY A 11 -10.12 -17.45 -10.83
C GLY A 11 -10.93 -16.17 -10.76
N LEU A 12 -10.44 -15.19 -10.00
CA LEU A 12 -11.02 -13.86 -9.98
C LEU A 12 -10.99 -13.27 -11.39
N LEU A 13 -12.06 -12.57 -11.76
CA LEU A 13 -12.14 -11.87 -13.04
C LEU A 13 -11.13 -10.70 -13.06
N PRO A 14 -10.65 -10.28 -14.25
CA PRO A 14 -9.80 -9.11 -14.38
C PRO A 14 -10.36 -7.84 -13.72
N GLU A 15 -11.67 -7.61 -13.80
CA GLU A 15 -12.33 -6.48 -13.12
C GLU A 15 -12.21 -6.56 -11.60
N GLU A 16 -12.41 -7.76 -11.03
CA GLU A 16 -12.33 -7.98 -9.57
C GLU A 16 -10.91 -7.76 -9.06
N LEU A 17 -9.91 -8.23 -9.82
CA LEU A 17 -8.49 -8.01 -9.51
C LEU A 17 -8.13 -6.52 -9.57
N LEU A 18 -8.62 -5.80 -10.58
CA LEU A 18 -8.41 -4.35 -10.71
C LEU A 18 -9.09 -3.58 -9.58
N ALA A 19 -10.32 -3.94 -9.22
CA ALA A 19 -11.05 -3.33 -8.11
C ALA A 19 -10.33 -3.56 -6.77
N LEU A 20 -9.83 -4.77 -6.52
CA LEU A 20 -9.04 -5.07 -5.31
C LEU A 20 -7.79 -4.20 -5.23
N ALA A 21 -7.01 -4.15 -6.32
CA ALA A 21 -5.78 -3.36 -6.38
C ALA A 21 -6.06 -1.86 -6.22
N GLY A 22 -7.09 -1.34 -6.90
CA GLY A 22 -7.50 0.06 -6.82
C GLY A 22 -7.92 0.49 -5.43
N ASN A 23 -8.83 -0.27 -4.81
CA ASN A 23 -9.30 -0.01 -3.45
C ASN A 23 -8.14 -0.02 -2.46
N HIS A 24 -7.22 -0.97 -2.63
CA HIS A 24 -6.04 -1.08 -1.79
C HIS A 24 -5.10 0.14 -1.95
N GLU A 25 -4.77 0.57 -3.18
CA GLU A 25 -3.93 1.76 -3.37
C GLU A 25 -4.59 3.05 -2.86
N HIS A 26 -5.91 3.18 -2.98
CA HIS A 26 -6.63 4.31 -2.39
C HIS A 26 -6.52 4.34 -0.87
N ALA A 27 -6.74 3.20 -0.20
CA ALA A 27 -6.59 3.11 1.24
C ALA A 27 -5.14 3.41 1.68
N GLU A 28 -4.15 2.94 0.92
CA GLU A 28 -2.74 3.25 1.21
C GLU A 28 -2.39 4.72 0.98
N LEU A 29 -2.93 5.34 -0.07
CA LEU A 29 -2.77 6.78 -0.33
C LEU A 29 -3.29 7.62 0.84
N GLU A 30 -4.51 7.33 1.32
CA GLU A 30 -5.10 8.01 2.47
C GLU A 30 -4.27 7.82 3.73
N ARG A 31 -3.84 6.58 3.99
CA ARG A 31 -2.98 6.24 5.14
C ARG A 31 -1.66 7.01 5.11
N TYR A 32 -0.97 7.04 3.98
CA TYR A 32 0.31 7.74 3.86
C TYR A 32 0.18 9.25 3.95
N ARG A 33 -0.86 9.84 3.34
CA ARG A 33 -1.16 11.28 3.52
C ARG A 33 -1.46 11.62 4.97
N GLY A 34 -2.26 10.79 5.65
CA GLY A 34 -2.55 10.93 7.08
C GLY A 34 -1.29 10.85 7.94
N LEU A 35 -0.40 9.89 7.67
CA LEU A 35 0.87 9.76 8.37
C LEU A 35 1.80 10.96 8.08
N ALA A 36 1.88 11.42 6.84
CA ALA A 36 2.67 12.59 6.46
C ALA A 36 2.27 13.81 7.29
N PHE A 37 0.96 14.06 7.40
CA PHE A 37 0.42 15.14 8.24
C PHE A 37 0.77 14.93 9.72
N ARG A 38 0.56 13.73 10.27
CA ARG A 38 0.83 13.42 11.68
C ARG A 38 2.28 13.59 12.08
N PHE A 39 3.23 13.39 11.16
CA PHE A 39 4.66 13.56 11.38
C PHE A 39 5.16 15.01 11.25
N LEU A 40 4.35 15.96 10.73
CA LEU A 40 4.78 17.33 10.44
C LEU A 40 5.47 18.02 11.64
N ALA A 41 4.89 17.86 12.84
CA ALA A 41 5.38 18.52 14.05
C ALA A 41 6.51 17.75 14.76
N PHE A 42 6.78 16.50 14.37
CA PHE A 42 7.74 15.63 15.05
C PHE A 42 9.01 15.36 14.24
N SER A 43 8.85 15.01 12.96
CA SER A 43 9.97 14.70 12.07
C SER A 43 9.64 15.06 10.64
N SER A 44 10.25 16.13 10.15
CA SER A 44 10.08 16.57 8.76
C SER A 44 10.60 15.52 7.77
N ALA A 45 11.61 14.75 8.15
CA ALA A 45 12.14 13.66 7.33
C ALA A 45 11.10 12.53 7.19
N ALA A 46 10.49 12.08 8.30
CA ALA A 46 9.45 11.06 8.26
C ALA A 46 8.20 11.56 7.52
N SER A 47 7.80 12.82 7.74
CA SER A 47 6.69 13.45 7.02
C SER A 47 6.90 13.44 5.50
N ARG A 48 8.08 13.85 5.03
CA ARG A 48 8.44 13.82 3.61
C ARG A 48 8.48 12.40 3.05
N LEU A 49 9.01 11.43 3.81
CA LEU A 49 8.99 10.03 3.39
C LEU A 49 7.57 9.54 3.17
N MET A 50 6.66 9.75 4.13
CA MET A 50 5.26 9.34 3.99
C MET A 50 4.56 10.05 2.82
N ALA A 51 4.85 11.34 2.60
CA ALA A 51 4.32 12.07 1.45
C ALA A 51 4.80 11.48 0.12
N ALA A 52 6.09 11.12 0.02
CA ALA A 52 6.65 10.47 -1.16
C ALA A 52 5.99 9.11 -1.41
N LEU A 53 5.76 8.30 -0.38
CA LEU A 53 5.03 7.03 -0.52
C LEU A 53 3.58 7.22 -0.97
N GLY A 54 2.93 8.31 -0.54
CA GLY A 54 1.63 8.71 -1.06
C GLY A 54 1.66 8.99 -2.57
N ILE A 55 2.67 9.72 -3.06
CA ILE A 55 2.85 9.97 -4.49
C ILE A 55 3.05 8.66 -5.27
N GLU A 56 3.81 7.70 -4.72
CA GLU A 56 3.97 6.38 -5.34
C GLU A 56 2.62 5.63 -5.46
N CYS A 57 1.70 5.77 -4.49
CA CYS A 57 0.34 5.23 -4.62
C CYS A 57 -0.42 5.86 -5.80
N GLU A 58 -0.32 7.18 -6.00
CA GLU A 58 -0.96 7.87 -7.14
C GLU A 58 -0.40 7.38 -8.49
N MET A 59 0.91 7.17 -8.56
CA MET A 59 1.57 6.62 -9.74
C MET A 59 1.09 5.20 -10.05
N ARG A 60 0.91 4.37 -9.02
CA ARG A 60 0.35 3.01 -9.15
C ARG A 60 -1.12 3.03 -9.57
N LEU A 61 -1.97 3.87 -8.96
CA LEU A 61 -3.36 4.07 -9.39
C LEU A 61 -3.44 4.47 -10.87
N SER A 62 -2.59 5.40 -11.29
CA SER A 62 -2.48 5.81 -12.70
C SER A 62 -2.04 4.66 -13.61
N GLY A 63 -1.15 3.79 -13.13
CA GLY A 63 -0.72 2.56 -13.82
C GLY A 63 -1.87 1.56 -13.98
N LEU A 64 -2.62 1.30 -12.91
CA LEU A 64 -3.78 0.42 -12.91
C LEU A 64 -4.87 0.94 -13.85
N ALA A 65 -5.16 2.24 -13.85
CA ALA A 65 -6.11 2.85 -14.78
C ALA A 65 -5.68 2.69 -16.24
N ARG A 66 -4.37 2.83 -16.55
CA ARG A 66 -3.85 2.53 -17.89
C ARG A 66 -3.98 1.06 -18.25
N ALA A 67 -3.76 0.15 -17.29
CA ALA A 67 -3.90 -1.28 -17.51
C ALA A 67 -5.36 -1.68 -17.79
N ALA A 68 -6.31 -1.14 -17.02
CA ALA A 68 -7.74 -1.32 -17.24
C ALA A 68 -8.17 -0.90 -18.65
N ARG A 69 -7.78 0.32 -19.08
CA ARG A 69 -8.07 0.81 -20.43
C ARG A 69 -7.54 -0.08 -21.55
N ARG A 70 -6.34 -0.67 -21.38
CA ARG A 70 -5.77 -1.61 -22.37
C ARG A 70 -6.58 -2.90 -22.50
N LEU A 71 -7.35 -3.25 -21.48
CA LEU A 71 -8.21 -4.43 -21.45
C LEU A 71 -9.66 -4.10 -21.83
N GLY A 72 -9.97 -2.84 -22.14
CA GLY A 72 -11.34 -2.39 -22.40
C GLY A 72 -12.21 -2.39 -21.13
N LEU A 73 -11.59 -2.29 -19.95
CA LEU A 73 -12.26 -2.28 -18.65
C LEU A 73 -12.27 -0.86 -18.07
N ASP A 74 -13.26 -0.59 -17.22
CA ASP A 74 -13.34 0.65 -16.46
C ASP A 74 -12.17 0.77 -15.47
N ALA A 75 -11.70 1.99 -15.26
CA ALA A 75 -10.62 2.23 -14.33
C ALA A 75 -11.07 1.96 -12.89
N PRO A 76 -10.21 1.36 -12.05
CA PRO A 76 -10.49 1.27 -10.63
C PRO A 76 -10.69 2.67 -10.04
N GLY A 77 -11.88 2.94 -9.50
CA GLY A 77 -12.27 4.23 -8.93
C GLY A 77 -13.33 5.03 -9.72
N ASP A 78 -13.72 4.62 -10.93
CA ASP A 78 -14.83 5.26 -11.68
C ASP A 78 -16.22 4.82 -11.16
N ALA A 79 -16.30 3.65 -10.52
CA ALA A 79 -17.46 3.30 -9.74
C ALA A 79 -17.48 4.16 -8.48
N SER A 80 -18.42 5.10 -8.41
CA SER A 80 -18.85 5.79 -7.18
C SER A 80 -19.38 4.78 -6.15
N VAL A 81 -18.54 3.87 -5.69
CA VAL A 81 -18.77 3.10 -4.48
C VAL A 81 -18.32 4.03 -3.37
N GLY A 82 -19.28 4.79 -2.84
CA GLY A 82 -19.08 5.54 -1.61
C GLY A 82 -18.43 4.63 -0.57
N PRO A 83 -17.45 5.13 0.19
CA PRO A 83 -16.73 4.29 1.14
C PRO A 83 -17.77 3.56 2.00
N LEU A 84 -17.68 2.23 2.10
CA LEU A 84 -18.24 1.51 3.23
C LEU A 84 -17.56 2.10 4.46
N ALA A 85 -18.18 3.16 4.98
CA ALA A 85 -17.65 3.96 6.06
C ALA A 85 -17.69 3.11 7.32
N VAL A 86 -16.60 2.38 7.54
CA VAL A 86 -16.21 2.00 8.90
C VAL A 86 -16.17 3.33 9.66
N PRO A 87 -16.84 3.45 10.83
CA PRO A 87 -16.84 4.70 11.58
C PRO A 87 -15.38 5.08 11.81
N ALA A 88 -14.98 6.22 11.25
CA ALA A 88 -13.64 6.75 11.41
C ALA A 88 -13.44 6.96 12.90
N ALA A 89 -12.71 6.06 13.55
CA ALA A 89 -12.07 6.38 14.81
C ALA A 89 -11.35 7.72 14.57
N SER A 90 -11.56 8.68 15.47
CA SER A 90 -10.96 10.02 15.35
C SER A 90 -9.51 9.85 14.89
N PRO A 91 -9.09 10.50 13.79
CA PRO A 91 -7.75 10.28 13.27
C PRO A 91 -6.79 10.55 14.42
N PRO A 92 -5.92 9.60 14.77
CA PRO A 92 -5.00 9.79 15.88
C PRO A 92 -4.24 11.08 15.65
N GLY A 93 -4.18 11.93 16.68
CA GLY A 93 -3.60 13.27 16.60
C GLY A 93 -2.14 13.27 16.11
N LEU A 94 -1.57 14.47 16.06
CA LEU A 94 -0.15 14.66 15.71
C LEU A 94 0.73 13.78 16.60
N ILE A 95 1.80 13.26 16.01
CA ILE A 95 2.81 12.53 16.76
C ILE A 95 3.55 13.52 17.64
N SER A 96 3.56 13.28 18.96
CA SER A 96 4.18 14.17 19.95
C SER A 96 5.28 13.51 20.77
N SER A 97 5.52 12.21 20.56
CA SER A 97 6.55 11.46 21.28
C SER A 97 7.22 10.43 20.38
N LEU A 98 8.45 10.05 20.75
CA LEU A 98 9.20 9.01 20.07
C LEU A 98 8.48 7.65 20.10
N ALA A 99 7.79 7.32 21.20
CA ALA A 99 7.02 6.08 21.30
C ALA A 99 5.90 6.04 20.26
N MET A 100 5.16 7.14 20.08
CA MET A 100 4.14 7.26 19.03
C MET A 100 4.73 7.19 17.63
N ALA A 101 5.87 7.86 17.40
CA ALA A 101 6.59 7.82 16.12
C ALA A 101 7.00 6.38 15.75
N ARG A 102 7.59 5.66 16.70
CA ARG A 102 8.01 4.26 16.51
C ARG A 102 6.83 3.33 16.28
N GLY A 103 5.74 3.52 17.03
CA GLY A 103 4.50 2.76 16.83
C GLY A 103 3.92 2.98 15.44
N ALA A 104 3.84 4.24 14.99
CA ALA A 104 3.34 4.58 13.67
C ALA A 104 4.22 4.03 12.53
N LEU A 105 5.55 4.13 12.64
CA LEU A 105 6.48 3.56 11.65
C LEU A 105 6.42 2.03 11.64
N SER A 106 6.35 1.40 12.82
CA SER A 106 6.24 -0.06 12.93
C SER A 106 4.96 -0.57 12.29
N GLN A 107 3.83 0.13 12.51
CA GLN A 107 2.57 -0.19 11.83
C GLN A 107 2.69 -0.01 10.32
N ALA A 108 3.28 1.10 9.85
CA ALA A 108 3.48 1.33 8.42
C ALA A 108 4.33 0.23 7.74
N ILE A 109 5.34 -0.31 8.44
CA ILE A 109 6.16 -1.44 7.96
C ILE A 109 5.31 -2.72 7.85
N ILE A 110 4.44 -2.98 8.85
CA ILE A 110 3.54 -4.13 8.82
C ILE A 110 2.58 -4.01 7.64
N ASP A 111 1.96 -2.84 7.46
CA ASP A 111 1.01 -2.56 6.38
C ASP A 111 1.69 -2.72 5.00
N ALA A 112 2.91 -2.18 4.84
CA ALA A 112 3.68 -2.33 3.60
C ALA A 112 4.04 -3.79 3.30
N ALA A 113 4.34 -4.59 4.33
CA ALA A 113 4.58 -6.03 4.16
C ALA A 113 3.33 -6.80 3.73
N VAL A 114 2.16 -6.43 4.27
CA VAL A 114 0.86 -6.97 3.85
C VAL A 114 0.57 -6.59 2.39
N SER A 115 0.78 -5.32 2.04
CA SER A 115 0.61 -4.80 0.67
C SER A 115 1.49 -5.55 -0.34
N HIS A 116 2.78 -5.76 -0.04
CA HIS A 116 3.67 -6.53 -0.89
C HIS A 116 3.14 -7.97 -1.13
N ARG A 117 2.71 -8.66 -0.07
CA ARG A 117 2.15 -10.02 -0.18
C ARG A 117 0.86 -10.05 -1.00
N LEU A 118 -0.01 -9.05 -0.82
CA LEU A 118 -1.23 -8.90 -1.62
C LEU A 118 -0.87 -8.84 -3.10
N TYR A 119 0.04 -7.95 -3.50
CA TYR A 119 0.40 -7.80 -4.91
C TYR A 119 1.13 -8.99 -5.50
N ALA A 120 1.98 -9.66 -4.73
CA ALA A 120 2.56 -10.93 -5.15
C ALA A 120 1.45 -11.95 -5.46
N ARG A 121 0.44 -12.05 -4.58
CA ARG A 121 -0.69 -12.95 -4.77
C ARG A 121 -1.58 -12.56 -5.95
N LEU A 122 -1.83 -11.26 -6.16
CA LEU A 122 -2.57 -10.77 -7.33
C LEU A 122 -1.82 -11.08 -8.63
N GLY A 123 -0.48 -11.01 -8.61
CA GLY A 123 0.37 -11.41 -9.74
C GLY A 123 0.22 -12.88 -10.11
N GLU A 124 0.19 -13.77 -9.11
CA GLU A 124 -0.04 -15.20 -9.30
C GLU A 124 -1.44 -15.48 -9.88
N LEU A 125 -2.48 -14.86 -9.31
CA LEU A 125 -3.86 -15.05 -9.75
C LEU A 125 -4.09 -14.47 -11.16
N GLY A 126 -3.43 -13.37 -11.50
CA GLY A 126 -3.50 -12.72 -12.80
C GLY A 126 -2.53 -13.27 -13.85
N GLY A 127 -1.80 -14.35 -13.58
CA GLY A 127 -0.62 -14.78 -14.35
C GLY A 127 -0.83 -15.05 -15.85
N ALA A 128 -2.06 -15.39 -16.28
CA ALA A 128 -2.40 -15.58 -17.69
C ALA A 128 -2.71 -14.26 -18.43
N SER A 129 -2.82 -13.14 -17.72
CA SER A 129 -3.21 -11.83 -18.25
C SER A 129 -2.06 -10.82 -18.18
N SER A 130 -2.20 -9.72 -18.92
CA SER A 130 -1.27 -8.58 -18.80
C SER A 130 -1.28 -7.94 -17.39
N LEU A 131 -2.37 -8.12 -16.62
CA LEU A 131 -2.46 -7.66 -15.23
C LEU A 131 -1.50 -8.41 -14.31
N GLY A 132 -1.27 -9.71 -14.52
CA GLY A 132 -0.32 -10.47 -13.70
C GLY A 132 1.09 -9.86 -13.73
N ARG A 133 1.52 -9.38 -14.90
CA ARG A 133 2.79 -8.66 -15.05
C ARG A 133 2.78 -7.31 -14.34
N GLU A 134 1.69 -6.55 -14.46
CA GLU A 134 1.53 -5.26 -13.79
C GLU A 134 1.59 -5.42 -12.26
N PHE A 135 0.84 -6.38 -11.70
CA PHE A 135 0.84 -6.67 -10.27
C PHE A 135 2.20 -7.17 -9.77
N THR A 136 2.91 -7.97 -10.57
CA THR A 136 4.27 -8.40 -10.24
C THR A 136 5.24 -7.20 -10.20
N ALA A 137 5.09 -6.24 -11.11
CA ALA A 137 5.89 -5.02 -11.10
C ALA A 137 5.58 -4.17 -9.85
N ILE A 138 4.30 -4.00 -9.51
CA ILE A 138 3.89 -3.32 -8.28
C ILE A 138 4.42 -4.05 -7.04
N ALA A 139 4.39 -5.39 -7.00
CA ALA A 139 4.92 -6.16 -5.88
C ALA A 139 6.41 -5.86 -5.63
N ARG A 140 7.20 -5.67 -6.69
CA ARG A 140 8.62 -5.26 -6.59
C ARG A 140 8.77 -3.84 -6.05
N GLN A 141 7.91 -2.91 -6.48
CA GLN A 141 7.89 -1.54 -5.95
C GLN A 141 7.54 -1.55 -4.45
N LYS A 142 6.52 -2.32 -4.02
CA LYS A 142 6.15 -2.47 -2.61
C LYS A 142 7.27 -3.10 -1.77
N GLN A 143 8.07 -3.99 -2.35
CA GLN A 143 9.25 -4.52 -1.68
C GLN A 143 10.32 -3.44 -1.44
N ALA A 144 10.55 -2.56 -2.42
CA ALA A 144 11.47 -1.43 -2.26
C ALA A 144 10.96 -0.44 -1.21
N GLU A 145 9.66 -0.13 -1.23
CA GLU A 145 8.99 0.69 -0.21
C GLU A 145 9.17 0.13 1.21
N LEU A 146 8.98 -1.18 1.38
CA LEU A 146 9.22 -1.86 2.65
C LEU A 146 10.68 -1.76 3.12
N ALA A 147 11.65 -1.85 2.20
CA ALA A 147 13.06 -1.71 2.52
C ALA A 147 13.37 -0.29 3.03
N ILE A 148 12.89 0.74 2.33
CA ILE A 148 13.07 2.15 2.71
C ILE A 148 12.46 2.44 4.09
N LEU A 149 11.25 1.94 4.36
CA LEU A 149 10.60 2.13 5.67
C LEU A 149 11.40 1.50 6.81
N ARG A 150 11.96 0.30 6.58
CA ARG A 150 12.81 -0.39 7.57
C ARG A 150 14.10 0.36 7.82
N GLU A 151 14.77 0.80 6.77
CA GLU A 151 16.00 1.60 6.87
C GLU A 151 15.75 2.89 7.65
N HIS A 152 14.70 3.64 7.31
CA HIS A 152 14.33 4.86 8.02
C HIS A 152 14.03 4.63 9.51
N CYS A 153 13.38 3.49 9.84
CA CYS A 153 13.11 3.12 11.22
C CYS A 153 14.41 2.80 12.00
N LEU A 154 15.40 2.19 11.35
CA LEU A 154 16.70 1.88 11.95
C LEU A 154 17.54 3.15 12.16
N GLU A 155 17.58 4.04 11.17
CA GLU A 155 18.30 5.32 11.27
C GLU A 155 17.73 6.21 12.37
N SER A 156 16.40 6.27 12.48
CA SER A 156 15.70 6.98 13.54
C SER A 156 16.04 6.42 14.93
N GLY A 157 16.33 5.12 15.04
CA GLY A 157 16.78 4.49 16.30
C GLY A 157 18.26 4.71 16.64
N THR A 158 19.08 5.13 15.67
CA THR A 158 20.54 5.22 15.79
C THR A 158 21.00 6.67 15.95
N GLY A 159 20.38 7.62 15.23
CA GLY A 159 20.70 9.05 15.28
C GLY A 159 20.33 9.75 16.61
N GLU A 160 19.41 9.18 17.40
CA GLU A 160 18.98 9.76 18.68
C GLU A 160 19.79 9.28 19.90
N ARG A 161 20.45 8.12 19.85
CA ARG A 161 21.37 7.69 20.92
C ARG A 161 22.54 8.66 21.10
N LEU A 162 22.85 9.43 20.07
CA LEU A 162 23.89 10.46 20.07
C LEU A 162 23.37 11.83 20.55
N ARG A 163 22.06 12.10 20.54
CA ARG A 163 21.47 13.39 20.94
C ARG A 163 21.00 13.45 22.40
N HIS A 164 20.83 12.31 23.07
CA HIS A 164 20.50 12.22 24.50
C HIS A 164 21.73 11.97 25.39
N ARG A 165 22.94 12.07 24.84
CA ARG A 165 24.20 11.85 25.54
C ARG A 165 25.12 13.08 25.56
N ALA A 166 24.60 14.25 25.18
CA ALA A 166 25.28 15.53 25.19
C ALA A 166 24.62 16.47 26.20
#